data_AF-A0A3D8L1S2-F1
#
_entry.id   AF-A0A3D8L1S2-F1
#
_cell.length_a   1.000
_cell.length_b   1.000
_cell.length_c   1.000
_cell.angle_alpha   90.00
_cell.angle_beta   90.00
_cell.angle_gamma   90.00
#
_symmetry.space_group_name_H-M   'P 1'
#
loop_
_entity.id
_entity.type
_entity.pdbx_description
1 polymer ?
#
loop_
_entity_poly.entity_id
_entity_poly.type
_entity_poly.pdbx_seq_one_letter_code
_entity_poly.pdbx_strand_id
1 'polypeptide(L)'
;MFFLPAPQPTSGILEEAVYVCCFYHDGEQEQLLHQAKTDLASQSGRGIYTAAYPYKEFYLAENRHQKYKLQRQPELMEQFSDRYPGFSDFVHSTAAARVNCFLYGYGNKEELKAKVGEMGLSSIGQEKLLSLGTP
;
A
#
# COMPACT_ATOMS: atom_id res chain seq x y z
N MET A 1 13.30 3.44 0.83
CA MET A 1 12.05 3.54 1.62
C MET A 1 11.10 4.50 0.89
N PHE A 2 10.00 4.02 0.30
CA PHE A 2 9.02 4.92 -0.32
C PHE A 2 8.02 5.36 0.77
N PHE A 3 8.16 6.59 1.22
CA PHE A 3 7.18 7.24 2.09
C PHE A 3 6.13 7.87 1.17
N LEU A 4 4.94 7.26 1.09
CA LEU A 4 3.78 7.99 0.57
C LEU A 4 3.54 9.18 1.51
N PRO A 5 3.12 10.35 1.01
CA PRO A 5 2.72 11.46 1.87
C PRO A 5 1.46 11.07 2.63
N ALA A 6 1.63 10.42 3.79
CA ALA A 6 0.56 10.22 4.74
C ALA A 6 0.17 11.59 5.33
N PRO A 7 -1.11 11.83 5.64
CA PRO A 7 -1.55 13.03 6.33
C PRO A 7 -0.70 13.23 7.59
N GLN A 8 0.05 14.32 7.66
CA GLN A 8 0.86 14.62 8.83
C GLN A 8 -0.06 15.24 9.90
N PRO A 9 -0.05 14.73 11.14
CA PRO A 9 -0.78 15.38 12.21
C PRO A 9 -0.24 16.80 12.40
N THR A 10 -1.13 17.80 12.36
CA THR A 10 -0.78 19.23 12.50
C THR A 10 -0.96 19.75 13.93
N SER A 11 -1.49 18.92 14.84
CA SER A 11 -1.70 19.21 16.26
C SER A 11 -0.97 18.19 17.12
N GLY A 12 -0.38 18.64 18.24
CA GLY A 12 0.25 17.79 19.25
C GLY A 12 -0.75 17.06 20.16
N ILE A 13 -2.06 17.25 19.95
CA ILE A 13 -3.11 16.60 20.73
C ILE A 13 -3.49 15.29 20.04
N LEU A 14 -3.07 14.18 20.64
CA LEU A 14 -3.37 12.82 20.22
C LEU A 14 -4.74 12.38 20.76
N GLU A 15 -5.82 13.04 20.36
CA GLU A 15 -7.17 12.53 20.60
C GLU A 15 -7.58 11.61 19.43
N GLU A 16 -7.71 10.33 19.77
CA GLU A 16 -8.31 9.20 19.05
C GLU A 16 -8.21 9.14 17.50
N ALA A 17 -7.44 8.14 17.04
CA ALA A 17 -7.62 7.34 15.80
C ALA A 17 -6.64 7.45 14.62
N VAL A 18 -5.66 8.37 14.58
CA VAL A 18 -4.57 8.25 13.58
C VAL A 18 -3.21 8.56 14.20
N TYR A 19 -2.46 7.49 14.47
CA TYR A 19 -1.07 7.56 14.90
C TYR A 19 -0.16 7.31 13.70
N VAL A 20 0.47 8.37 13.17
CA VAL A 20 1.46 8.20 12.10
C VAL A 20 2.79 7.80 12.74
N CYS A 21 3.24 6.58 12.43
CA CYS A 21 4.49 6.06 12.96
C CYS A 21 5.29 5.32 11.90
N CYS A 22 6.58 5.21 12.15
CA CYS A 22 7.51 4.42 11.38
C CYS A 22 8.28 3.51 12.32
N PHE A 23 8.45 2.25 11.91
CA PHE A 23 9.26 1.27 12.60
C PHE A 23 10.57 1.09 11.83
N TYR A 24 11.71 1.20 12.51
CA TYR A 24 13.04 0.97 11.91
C TYR A 24 13.62 -0.36 12.38
N HIS A 25 14.32 -1.06 11.48
CA HIS A 25 14.92 -2.37 11.78
C HIS A 25 16.38 -2.28 12.23
N ASP A 26 17.07 -1.19 11.91
CA ASP A 26 18.50 -0.98 12.16
C ASP A 26 18.82 0.52 12.32
N GLY A 27 20.08 0.81 12.67
CA GLY A 27 20.54 2.19 12.88
C GLY A 27 20.60 3.03 11.60
N GLU A 28 20.72 2.40 10.42
CA GLU A 28 20.70 3.12 9.14
C GLU A 28 19.29 3.64 8.85
N GLN A 29 18.27 2.81 9.02
CA GLN A 29 16.87 3.19 8.87
C GLN A 29 16.44 4.23 9.89
N GLU A 30 16.92 4.14 11.14
CA GLU A 30 16.68 5.16 12.16
C GLU A 30 17.24 6.52 11.72
N GLN A 31 18.50 6.57 11.29
CA GLN A 31 19.15 7.80 10.82
C GLN A 31 18.42 8.40 9.61
N LEU A 32 18.10 7.57 8.60
CA LEU A 32 17.37 8.02 7.41
C LEU A 32 15.97 8.57 7.75
N LEU A 33 15.27 7.95 8.70
CA LEU A 33 13.96 8.41 9.16
C LEU A 33 14.06 9.79 9.84
N HIS A 34 15.06 9.99 10.72
CA HIS A 34 15.28 11.28 11.38
C HIS A 34 15.68 12.38 10.40
N GLN A 35 16.52 12.05 9.41
CA GLN A 35 16.88 12.98 8.35
C GLN A 35 15.65 13.38 7.54
N ALA A 36 14.86 12.42 7.07
CA ALA A 36 13.66 12.67 6.29
C ALA A 36 12.63 13.53 7.04
N LYS A 37 12.45 13.31 8.36
CA LYS A 37 11.59 14.15 9.21
C LYS A 37 12.07 15.59 9.26
N THR A 38 13.37 15.81 9.37
CA THR A 38 13.99 17.14 9.45
C THR A 38 13.85 17.88 8.12
N ASP A 39 14.12 17.19 7.01
CA ASP A 39 13.99 17.74 5.66
C ASP A 39 12.53 18.12 5.37
N LEU A 40 11.58 17.25 5.72
CA LEU A 40 10.15 17.50 5.51
C LEU A 40 9.63 18.64 6.39
N ALA A 41 10.10 18.76 7.64
CA ALA A 41 9.75 19.89 8.51
C ALA A 41 10.24 21.21 7.92
N SER A 42 11.47 21.22 7.39
CA SER A 42 12.09 22.39 6.78
C SER A 42 11.38 22.81 5.49
N GLN A 43 11.02 21.85 4.62
CA GLN A 43 10.31 22.10 3.37
C GLN A 43 8.87 22.55 3.57
N SER A 44 8.17 22.00 4.57
CA SER A 44 6.76 22.29 4.82
C SER A 44 6.54 23.50 5.73
N GLY A 45 7.56 23.95 6.45
CA GLY A 45 7.44 24.99 7.48
C GLY A 45 6.58 24.58 8.67
N ARG A 46 6.34 23.27 8.87
CA ARG A 46 5.49 22.69 9.92
C ARG A 46 6.24 21.62 10.70
N GLY A 47 5.87 21.44 11.96
CA GLY A 47 6.39 20.34 12.77
C GLY A 47 5.95 18.98 12.21
N ILE A 48 6.88 18.02 12.18
CA ILE A 48 6.61 16.63 11.77
C ILE A 48 6.59 15.74 13.01
N TYR A 49 5.39 15.29 13.40
CA TYR A 49 5.18 14.53 14.63
C TYR A 49 5.11 13.01 14.42
N THR A 50 5.50 12.51 13.24
CA THR A 50 5.60 11.07 12.97
C THR A 50 6.49 10.39 14.02
N ALA A 51 5.96 9.42 14.75
CA ALA A 51 6.73 8.69 15.75
C ALA A 51 7.72 7.71 15.10
N ALA A 52 8.88 7.54 15.72
CA ALA A 52 9.90 6.60 15.31
C ALA A 52 10.09 5.56 16.41
N TYR A 53 9.91 4.28 16.08
CA TYR A 53 10.05 3.19 17.04
C TYR A 53 10.96 2.09 16.48
N PRO A 54 11.76 1.42 17.32
CA PRO A 54 12.44 0.21 16.89
C PRO A 54 11.38 -0.86 16.59
N TYR A 55 11.51 -1.52 15.44
CA TYR A 55 10.70 -2.66 15.08
C TYR A 55 10.89 -3.77 16.12
N LYS A 56 9.77 -4.37 16.57
CA LYS A 56 9.78 -5.51 17.50
C LYS A 56 9.16 -6.73 16.85
N GLU A 57 7.87 -6.62 16.54
CA GLU A 57 7.07 -7.69 15.96
C GLU A 57 5.93 -7.10 15.14
N PHE A 58 5.49 -7.84 14.12
CA PHE A 58 4.36 -7.49 13.27
C PHE A 58 3.37 -8.65 13.24
N TYR A 59 2.17 -8.40 13.73
CA TYR A 59 1.07 -9.36 13.66
C TYR A 59 0.27 -9.13 12.39
N LEU A 60 0.17 -10.18 11.57
CA LEU A 60 -0.59 -10.10 10.33
C LEU A 60 -2.08 -9.90 10.66
N ALA A 61 -2.69 -8.88 10.06
CA ALA A 61 -4.13 -8.67 10.16
C ALA A 61 -4.91 -9.80 9.46
N GLU A 62 -6.15 -10.03 9.89
CA GLU A 62 -7.05 -11.04 9.33
C GLU A 62 -7.15 -10.98 7.80
N ASN A 63 -7.40 -12.14 7.18
CA ASN A 63 -7.44 -12.30 5.72
C ASN A 63 -8.31 -11.27 5.01
N ARG A 64 -9.48 -10.93 5.57
CA ARG A 64 -10.41 -9.94 4.98
C ARG A 64 -9.81 -8.54 4.80
N HIS A 65 -8.74 -8.20 5.53
CA HIS A 65 -8.07 -6.90 5.43
C HIS A 65 -7.00 -6.87 4.33
N GLN A 66 -6.52 -8.03 3.88
CA GLN A 66 -5.45 -8.12 2.89
C GLN A 66 -6.00 -7.86 1.49
N LYS A 67 -5.36 -7.03 0.66
CA LYS A 67 -5.79 -6.81 -0.75
C LYS A 67 -7.31 -6.51 -0.88
N TYR A 68 -7.83 -5.71 0.04
CA TYR A 68 -9.27 -5.54 0.29
C TYR A 68 -10.11 -5.17 -0.94
N LYS A 69 -9.60 -4.28 -1.82
CA LYS A 69 -10.35 -3.89 -3.02
C LYS A 69 -10.43 -5.02 -4.03
N LEU A 70 -9.34 -5.78 -4.19
CA LEU A 70 -9.30 -6.94 -5.08
C LEU A 70 -10.23 -8.06 -4.60
N GLN A 71 -10.25 -8.36 -3.29
CA GLN A 71 -11.19 -9.35 -2.74
C GLN A 71 -12.67 -8.99 -2.99
N ARG A 72 -12.99 -7.72 -3.23
CA ARG A 72 -14.34 -7.23 -3.54
C ARG A 72 -14.68 -7.22 -5.02
N GLN A 73 -13.80 -7.75 -5.87
CA GLN A 73 -14.03 -7.93 -7.31
C GLN A 73 -14.05 -9.44 -7.62
N PRO A 74 -15.20 -10.13 -7.51
CA PRO A 74 -15.28 -11.59 -7.61
C PRO A 74 -14.67 -12.14 -8.90
N GLU A 75 -14.97 -11.51 -10.05
CA GLU A 75 -14.46 -11.91 -11.36
C GLU A 75 -12.92 -11.81 -11.47
N LEU A 76 -12.31 -10.84 -10.80
CA LEU A 76 -10.85 -10.74 -10.75
C LEU A 76 -10.28 -11.72 -9.72
N MET A 77 -10.94 -11.88 -8.58
CA MET A 77 -10.49 -12.75 -7.50
C MET A 77 -10.46 -14.22 -7.91
N GLU A 78 -11.39 -14.66 -8.76
CA GLU A 78 -11.40 -16.01 -9.35
C GLU A 78 -10.08 -16.31 -10.09
N GLN A 79 -9.62 -15.38 -10.93
CA GLN A 79 -8.36 -15.49 -11.67
C GLN A 79 -7.13 -15.63 -10.77
N PHE A 80 -7.17 -15.03 -9.57
CA PHE A 80 -6.11 -15.16 -8.58
C PHE A 80 -6.22 -16.44 -7.76
N SER A 81 -7.44 -16.90 -7.46
CA SER A 81 -7.69 -18.12 -6.69
C SER A 81 -7.19 -19.36 -7.43
N ASP A 82 -7.36 -19.41 -8.76
CA ASP A 82 -6.87 -20.49 -9.61
C ASP A 82 -5.33 -20.59 -9.61
N ARG A 83 -4.65 -19.46 -9.45
CA ARG A 83 -3.18 -19.39 -9.49
C ARG A 83 -2.53 -19.54 -8.11
N TYR A 84 -3.20 -19.08 -7.06
CA TYR A 84 -2.69 -19.05 -5.71
C TYR A 84 -3.62 -19.87 -4.81
N PRO A 85 -3.45 -21.21 -4.75
CA PRO A 85 -4.30 -22.08 -3.93
C PRO A 85 -4.22 -21.73 -2.44
N GLY A 86 -3.06 -21.23 -2.00
CA GLY A 86 -2.86 -20.71 -0.66
C GLY A 86 -3.17 -19.21 -0.56
N PHE A 87 -4.00 -18.82 0.40
CA PHE A 87 -4.29 -17.41 0.66
C PHE A 87 -3.01 -16.60 0.96
N SER A 88 -2.02 -17.20 1.62
CA SER A 88 -0.73 -16.57 1.89
C SER A 88 0.00 -16.18 0.60
N ASP A 89 0.00 -17.05 -0.42
CA ASP A 89 0.66 -16.78 -1.71
C ASP A 89 -0.03 -15.64 -2.46
N PHE A 90 -1.37 -15.58 -2.37
CA PHE A 90 -2.13 -14.44 -2.88
C PHE A 90 -1.75 -13.13 -2.18
N VAL A 91 -1.64 -13.14 -0.84
CA VAL A 91 -1.26 -11.95 -0.06
C VAL A 91 0.16 -11.48 -0.41
N HIS A 92 1.10 -12.40 -0.64
CA HIS A 92 2.49 -12.08 -0.99
C HIS A 92 2.69 -11.80 -2.49
N SER A 93 1.67 -11.97 -3.32
CA SER A 93 1.77 -11.73 -4.77
C SER A 93 1.93 -10.26 -5.12
N THR A 94 3.02 -9.93 -5.83
CA THR A 94 3.24 -8.61 -6.44
C THR A 94 2.13 -8.24 -7.43
N ALA A 95 1.61 -9.22 -8.19
CA ALA A 95 0.53 -9.01 -9.13
C ALA A 95 -0.77 -8.62 -8.41
N ALA A 96 -1.15 -9.37 -7.36
CA ALA A 96 -2.33 -9.05 -6.54
C ALA A 96 -2.20 -7.68 -5.86
N ALA A 97 -0.99 -7.32 -5.40
CA ALA A 97 -0.71 -6.00 -4.84
C ALA A 97 -0.95 -4.88 -5.87
N ARG A 98 -0.41 -5.01 -7.09
CA ARG A 98 -0.59 -4.01 -8.17
C ARG A 98 -2.05 -3.85 -8.56
N VAL A 99 -2.77 -4.95 -8.80
CA VAL A 99 -4.20 -4.90 -9.13
C VAL A 99 -4.98 -4.20 -8.02
N ASN A 100 -4.75 -4.58 -6.76
CA ASN A 100 -5.38 -3.93 -5.62
C ASN A 100 -5.06 -2.41 -5.58
N CYS A 101 -3.83 -1.99 -5.89
CA CYS A 101 -3.46 -0.57 -5.96
C CYS A 101 -4.27 0.19 -7.03
N PHE A 102 -4.37 -0.34 -8.25
CA PHE A 102 -5.18 0.29 -9.31
C PHE A 102 -6.66 0.40 -8.92
N LEU A 103 -7.21 -0.63 -8.27
CA LEU A 103 -8.59 -0.61 -7.75
C LEU A 103 -8.79 0.39 -6.59
N TYR A 104 -7.71 0.83 -5.95
CA TYR A 104 -7.71 1.92 -4.97
C TYR A 104 -7.53 3.32 -5.60
N GLY A 105 -7.28 3.41 -6.91
CA GLY A 105 -7.02 4.67 -7.61
C GLY A 105 -5.55 5.09 -7.62
N TYR A 106 -4.63 4.20 -7.25
CA TYR A 106 -3.20 4.47 -7.36
C TYR A 106 -2.72 4.14 -8.76
N GLY A 107 -2.32 5.19 -9.48
CA GLY A 107 -1.89 5.15 -10.88
C GLY A 107 -2.94 5.74 -11.82
N ASN A 108 -2.58 5.95 -13.08
CA ASN A 108 -3.49 6.48 -14.11
C ASN A 108 -3.89 5.40 -15.14
N LYS A 109 -4.80 5.76 -16.05
CA LYS A 109 -5.33 4.85 -17.08
C LYS A 109 -4.26 4.38 -18.05
N GLU A 110 -3.31 5.25 -18.38
CA GLU A 110 -2.20 4.97 -19.29
C GLU A 110 -1.24 3.94 -18.65
N GLU A 111 -0.90 4.13 -17.38
CA GLU A 111 -0.09 3.21 -16.58
C GLU A 111 -0.78 1.86 -16.42
N LEU A 112 -2.09 1.85 -16.16
CA LEU A 112 -2.87 0.62 -16.08
C LEU A 112 -2.78 -0.13 -17.41
N LYS A 113 -3.07 0.53 -18.54
CA LYS A 113 -2.98 -0.07 -19.88
C LYS A 113 -1.59 -0.63 -20.18
N ALA A 114 -0.54 0.10 -19.83
CA ALA A 114 0.84 -0.33 -20.07
C ALA A 114 1.22 -1.57 -19.26
N LYS A 115 0.71 -1.70 -18.03
CA LYS A 115 1.12 -2.75 -17.08
C LYS A 115 0.16 -3.93 -16.99
N VAL A 116 -1.06 -3.83 -17.53
CA VAL A 116 -2.11 -4.85 -17.33
C VAL A 116 -1.69 -6.25 -17.78
N GLY A 117 -0.88 -6.34 -18.85
CA GLY A 117 -0.33 -7.60 -19.35
C GLY A 117 0.69 -8.26 -18.40
N GLU A 118 1.32 -7.51 -17.50
CA GLU A 118 2.28 -8.03 -16.52
C GLU A 118 1.60 -8.58 -15.25
N MET A 119 0.29 -8.38 -15.09
CA MET A 119 -0.43 -8.73 -13.86
C MET A 119 -0.87 -10.20 -13.81
N GLY A 120 -0.56 -10.97 -14.85
CA GLY A 120 -0.91 -12.38 -14.94
C GLY A 120 -2.40 -12.67 -15.05
N LEU A 121 -3.23 -11.66 -15.30
CA LEU A 121 -4.65 -11.84 -15.57
C LEU A 121 -4.84 -12.47 -16.95
N SER A 122 -5.86 -13.32 -17.11
CA SER A 122 -6.34 -13.72 -18.44
C SER A 122 -6.86 -12.50 -19.21
N SER A 123 -7.05 -12.61 -20.53
CA SER A 123 -7.59 -11.52 -21.35
C SER A 123 -8.91 -10.96 -20.79
N ILE A 124 -9.79 -11.84 -20.30
CA ILE A 124 -11.06 -11.45 -19.67
C ILE A 124 -10.80 -10.65 -18.39
N GLY A 125 -9.87 -11.10 -17.54
CA GLY A 125 -9.48 -10.37 -16.33
C GLY A 125 -8.83 -9.02 -16.62
N GLN A 126 -8.02 -8.93 -17.67
CA GLN A 126 -7.40 -7.67 -18.11
C GLN A 126 -8.46 -6.68 -18.59
N GLU A 127 -9.39 -7.12 -19.44
CA GLU A 127 -10.51 -6.30 -19.92
C GLU A 127 -11.40 -5.82 -18.77
N LYS A 128 -11.68 -6.72 -17.82
CA LYS A 128 -12.45 -6.36 -16.62
C LYS A 128 -11.75 -5.26 -15.82
N LEU A 129 -10.47 -5.43 -15.52
CA LEU A 129 -9.70 -4.42 -14.77
C LEU A 129 -9.67 -3.07 -15.51
N LEU A 130 -9.48 -3.09 -16.84
CA LEU A 130 -9.51 -1.89 -17.67
C LEU A 130 -10.90 -1.21 -17.67
N SER A 131 -11.98 -1.99 -17.66
CA SER A 131 -13.36 -1.46 -17.60
C SER A 131 -13.68 -0.81 -16.26
N LEU A 132 -13.15 -1.34 -15.15
CA LEU A 132 -13.27 -0.75 -13.82
C LEU A 132 -12.45 0.54 -13.72
N GLY A 133 -11.32 0.57 -14.42
CA GLY A 133 -10.41 1.72 -14.44
C GLY A 133 -9.76 1.99 -13.08
N THR A 134 -9.16 3.17 -12.99
CA THR A 134 -8.68 3.76 -11.73
C THR A 134 -9.72 4.79 -11.29
N PRO A 135 -10.32 4.65 -10.09
CA PRO A 135 -11.27 5.62 -9.52
C PRO A 135 -10.76 7.06 -9.53
#